data_AF-A0A413R2S6-F1
#
_entry.id   AF-A0A413R2S6-F1
#
_cell.length_a   1.000
_cell.length_b   1.000
_cell.length_c   1.000
_cell.angle_alpha   90.00
_cell.angle_beta   90.00
_cell.angle_gamma   90.00
#
_symmetry.space_group_name_H-M   'P 1'
#
loop_
_entity.id
_entity.type
_entity.pdbx_description
1 polymer ?
#
loop_
_entity_poly.entity_id
_entity_poly.type
_entity_poly.pdbx_seq_one_letter_code
_entity_poly.pdbx_strand_id
1 'polypeptide(L)'
;MLLVIDVGNTNIVLGIFDGKTLLDHWRISTDRLRTTDEYGVLVRNLFYLNHANSEEIDAIIISSVVPSVMPTLERMCQRYFGIAPLIIGPGIRTGMDIKYDNPREVGADRIVNAVAAYELYGGPVIIIDFGTATTFCAVDKKGDYLGGSICPGIGISTDALVQRTALLPRIEVRRTDRVICRNTVESMQAGVYYGFVGQVDGIVSRMRRELGTNARVVATGGLAVIIAPATKSIDLVEPMLTLEGLRIIYERNR
;
A
#
# COMPACT_ATOMS: atom_id res chain seq x y z
N MET A 1 2.11 -22.79 -5.05
CA MET A 1 2.35 -21.33 -5.04
C MET A 1 1.26 -20.58 -4.25
N LEU A 2 1.52 -19.34 -3.85
CA LEU A 2 0.57 -18.46 -3.15
C LEU A 2 0.18 -17.26 -4.02
N LEU A 3 -1.12 -17.04 -4.23
CA LEU A 3 -1.64 -15.78 -4.78
C LEU A 3 -1.97 -14.81 -3.64
N VAL A 4 -1.39 -13.63 -3.70
CA VAL A 4 -1.70 -12.53 -2.79
C VAL A 4 -2.49 -11.45 -3.54
N ILE A 5 -3.52 -10.90 -2.89
CA ILE A 5 -4.39 -9.87 -3.47
C ILE A 5 -4.51 -8.72 -2.47
N ASP A 6 -4.02 -7.54 -2.83
CA ASP A 6 -4.23 -6.30 -2.09
C ASP A 6 -5.24 -5.42 -2.81
N VAL A 7 -6.36 -5.13 -2.15
CA VAL A 7 -7.50 -4.42 -2.72
C VAL A 7 -7.59 -3.02 -2.11
N GLY A 8 -7.01 -2.06 -2.82
CA GLY A 8 -7.12 -0.63 -2.52
C GLY A 8 -8.34 0.02 -3.16
N ASN A 9 -8.59 1.29 -2.79
CA ASN A 9 -9.69 2.08 -3.36
C ASN A 9 -9.55 2.32 -4.86
N THR A 10 -8.32 2.55 -5.34
CA THR A 10 -8.04 2.88 -6.74
C THR A 10 -7.59 1.67 -7.54
N ASN A 11 -6.76 0.81 -6.94
CA ASN A 11 -6.14 -0.32 -7.62
C ASN A 11 -6.21 -1.58 -6.76
N ILE A 12 -6.30 -2.73 -7.44
CA ILE A 12 -6.00 -4.05 -6.91
C ILE A 12 -4.59 -4.42 -7.37
N VAL A 13 -3.74 -4.85 -6.44
CA VAL A 13 -2.41 -5.39 -6.71
C VAL A 13 -2.44 -6.90 -6.47
N LEU A 14 -2.01 -7.65 -7.46
CA LEU A 14 -1.92 -9.11 -7.43
C LEU A 14 -0.44 -9.50 -7.39
N GLY A 15 -0.09 -10.56 -6.68
CA GLY A 15 1.25 -11.13 -6.71
C GLY A 15 1.23 -12.65 -6.58
N ILE A 16 2.22 -13.31 -7.17
CA ILE A 16 2.42 -14.76 -7.02
C ILE A 16 3.74 -15.01 -6.32
N PHE A 17 3.69 -15.79 -5.26
CA PHE A 17 4.87 -16.25 -4.55
C PHE A 17 5.09 -17.75 -4.76
N ASP A 18 6.35 -18.11 -5.00
CA ASP A 18 6.87 -19.45 -4.80
C ASP A 18 7.82 -19.43 -3.59
N GLY A 19 7.38 -20.03 -2.49
CA GLY A 19 8.02 -19.87 -1.18
C GLY A 19 8.12 -18.40 -0.79
N LYS A 20 9.35 -17.88 -0.71
CA LYS A 20 9.66 -16.48 -0.37
C LYS A 20 9.90 -15.58 -1.58
N THR A 21 9.87 -16.14 -2.78
CA THR A 21 10.21 -15.41 -4.02
C THR A 21 8.94 -14.93 -4.70
N LEU A 22 8.82 -13.61 -4.86
CA LEU A 22 7.78 -13.01 -5.70
C LEU A 22 8.13 -13.29 -7.17
N LEU A 23 7.36 -14.17 -7.82
CA LEU A 23 7.56 -14.52 -9.22
C LEU A 23 7.12 -13.37 -10.14
N ASP A 24 5.95 -12.80 -9.84
CA ASP A 24 5.40 -11.68 -10.60
C ASP A 24 4.34 -10.92 -9.80
N HIS A 25 3.98 -9.73 -10.30
CA HIS A 25 2.91 -8.91 -9.76
C HIS A 25 2.22 -8.09 -10.86
N TRP A 26 0.94 -7.80 -10.64
CA TRP A 26 0.14 -6.99 -11.54
C TRP A 26 -0.65 -5.94 -10.78
N ARG A 27 -0.99 -4.86 -11.48
CA ARG A 27 -1.86 -3.81 -10.99
C ARG A 27 -3.03 -3.63 -11.94
N ILE A 28 -4.23 -3.72 -11.42
CA ILE A 28 -5.48 -3.50 -12.16
C ILE A 28 -6.32 -2.47 -11.40
N SER A 29 -7.21 -1.76 -12.10
CA SER A 29 -8.11 -0.80 -11.44
C SER A 29 -9.14 -1.53 -10.57
N THR A 30 -9.43 -0.96 -9.40
CA THR A 30 -10.52 -1.43 -8.55
C THR A 30 -11.84 -0.99 -9.18
N ASP A 31 -12.62 -1.96 -9.65
CA ASP A 31 -13.92 -1.71 -10.25
C ASP A 31 -15.02 -2.40 -9.43
N ARG A 32 -15.94 -1.58 -8.91
CA ARG A 32 -17.07 -2.04 -8.08
C ARG A 32 -18.18 -2.67 -8.89
N LEU A 33 -18.24 -2.41 -10.18
CA LEU A 33 -19.25 -2.94 -11.10
C LEU A 33 -18.77 -4.22 -11.79
N ARG A 34 -17.46 -4.48 -11.79
CA ARG A 34 -16.88 -5.67 -12.39
C ARG A 34 -17.37 -6.94 -11.68
N THR A 35 -17.81 -7.90 -12.48
CA THR A 35 -18.41 -9.16 -12.07
C THR A 35 -17.35 -10.22 -11.71
N THR A 36 -17.81 -11.30 -11.08
CA THR A 36 -16.95 -12.44 -10.71
C THR A 36 -16.26 -13.04 -11.94
N ASP A 37 -16.98 -13.15 -13.06
CA ASP A 37 -16.46 -13.77 -14.29
C ASP A 37 -15.46 -12.84 -15.01
N GLU A 38 -15.71 -11.53 -15.04
CA GLU A 38 -14.75 -10.57 -15.59
C GLU A 38 -13.44 -10.55 -14.80
N TYR A 39 -13.50 -10.57 -13.46
CA TYR A 39 -12.29 -10.74 -12.64
C TYR A 39 -11.63 -12.10 -12.90
N GLY A 40 -12.41 -13.18 -12.99
CA GLY A 40 -11.87 -14.52 -13.26
C GLY A 40 -11.09 -14.59 -14.57
N VAL A 41 -11.68 -14.11 -15.67
CA VAL A 41 -11.02 -14.04 -16.99
C VAL A 41 -9.78 -13.15 -16.95
N LEU A 42 -9.89 -11.95 -16.39
CA LEU A 42 -8.76 -11.02 -16.30
C LEU A 42 -7.60 -11.63 -15.54
N VAL A 43 -7.86 -12.12 -14.33
CA VAL A 43 -6.83 -12.69 -13.47
C VAL A 43 -6.20 -13.90 -14.15
N ARG A 44 -6.99 -14.88 -14.62
CA ARG A 44 -6.47 -16.08 -15.33
C ARG A 44 -5.63 -15.72 -16.56
N ASN A 45 -5.98 -14.68 -17.29
CA ASN A 45 -5.19 -14.22 -18.43
C ASN A 45 -3.84 -13.61 -18.01
N LEU A 46 -3.78 -12.88 -16.89
CA LEU A 46 -2.51 -12.38 -16.36
C LEU A 46 -1.55 -13.54 -16.00
N PHE A 47 -2.08 -14.60 -15.38
CA PHE A 47 -1.32 -15.84 -15.14
C PHE A 47 -0.80 -16.46 -16.44
N TYR A 48 -1.70 -16.67 -17.41
CA TYR A 48 -1.38 -17.29 -18.69
C TYR A 48 -0.29 -16.54 -19.46
N LEU A 49 -0.37 -15.20 -19.52
CA LEU A 49 0.57 -14.37 -20.28
C LEU A 49 2.00 -14.40 -19.71
N ASN A 50 2.16 -14.67 -18.41
CA ASN A 50 3.48 -14.75 -17.78
C ASN A 50 3.93 -16.19 -17.55
N HIS A 51 3.35 -17.14 -18.29
CA HIS A 51 3.67 -18.57 -18.21
C HIS A 51 3.50 -19.16 -16.80
N ALA A 52 2.73 -18.50 -15.93
CA ALA A 52 2.38 -19.02 -14.63
C ALA A 52 1.18 -19.95 -14.77
N ASN A 53 1.29 -21.17 -14.27
CA ASN A 53 0.16 -22.09 -14.27
C ASN A 53 -0.73 -21.77 -13.07
N SER A 54 -1.94 -21.27 -13.35
CA SER A 54 -2.97 -21.04 -12.33
C SER A 54 -3.36 -22.30 -11.54
N GLU A 55 -3.10 -23.50 -12.06
CA GLU A 55 -3.30 -24.76 -11.34
C GLU A 55 -2.23 -25.03 -10.27
N GLU A 56 -1.11 -24.32 -10.31
CA GLU A 56 -0.04 -24.39 -9.30
C GLU A 56 -0.30 -23.45 -8.11
N ILE A 57 -1.41 -22.71 -8.12
CA ILE A 57 -1.83 -21.90 -6.97
C ILE A 57 -2.51 -22.81 -5.96
N ASP A 58 -1.90 -22.95 -4.78
CA ASP A 58 -2.40 -23.81 -3.69
C ASP A 58 -3.22 -23.03 -2.68
N ALA A 59 -3.00 -21.71 -2.61
CA ALA A 59 -3.62 -20.85 -1.63
C ALA A 59 -3.76 -19.41 -2.13
N ILE A 60 -4.73 -18.71 -1.56
CA ILE A 60 -5.02 -17.32 -1.85
C ILE A 60 -5.18 -16.57 -0.53
N ILE A 61 -4.58 -15.39 -0.41
CA ILE A 61 -4.83 -14.45 0.69
C ILE A 61 -5.21 -13.08 0.15
N ILE A 62 -6.17 -12.42 0.80
CA ILE A 62 -6.71 -11.12 0.37
C ILE A 62 -6.67 -10.12 1.53
N SER A 63 -6.07 -8.95 1.31
CA SER A 63 -6.26 -7.73 2.09
C SER A 63 -7.19 -6.80 1.33
N SER A 64 -8.13 -6.15 2.02
CA SER A 64 -9.04 -5.20 1.38
C SER A 64 -9.47 -4.08 2.29
N VAL A 65 -9.48 -2.88 1.75
CA VAL A 65 -10.14 -1.69 2.32
C VAL A 65 -11.41 -1.31 1.54
N VAL A 66 -11.88 -2.18 0.64
CA VAL A 66 -13.06 -1.97 -0.21
C VAL A 66 -14.04 -3.13 -0.02
N PRO A 67 -14.95 -3.06 0.98
CA PRO A 67 -15.87 -4.16 1.28
C PRO A 67 -16.79 -4.55 0.13
N SER A 68 -17.14 -3.61 -0.74
CA SER A 68 -18.11 -3.83 -1.83
C SER A 68 -17.61 -4.81 -2.90
N VAL A 69 -16.30 -5.01 -3.06
CA VAL A 69 -15.75 -5.95 -4.06
C VAL A 69 -15.46 -7.34 -3.49
N MET A 70 -15.48 -7.50 -2.16
CA MET A 70 -15.09 -8.74 -1.49
C MET A 70 -15.93 -9.96 -1.89
N PRO A 71 -17.29 -9.90 -1.90
CA PRO A 71 -18.10 -11.04 -2.30
C PRO A 71 -17.81 -11.50 -3.74
N THR A 72 -17.44 -10.56 -4.61
CA THR A 72 -17.09 -10.84 -6.00
C THR A 72 -15.74 -11.54 -6.11
N LEU A 73 -14.72 -11.06 -5.38
CA LEU A 73 -13.38 -11.65 -5.37
C LEU A 73 -13.34 -13.02 -4.69
N GLU A 74 -14.06 -13.20 -3.59
CA GLU A 74 -14.18 -14.50 -2.92
C GLU A 74 -14.80 -15.56 -3.84
N ARG A 75 -15.91 -15.21 -4.52
CA ARG A 75 -16.52 -16.10 -5.53
C ARG A 75 -15.59 -16.37 -6.70
N MET A 76 -14.76 -15.39 -7.10
CA MET A 76 -13.79 -15.57 -8.17
C MET A 76 -12.73 -16.61 -7.79
N CYS A 77 -12.20 -16.51 -6.56
CA CYS A 77 -11.26 -17.48 -6.01
C CYS A 77 -11.86 -18.90 -6.00
N GLN A 78 -13.09 -19.04 -5.49
CA GLN A 78 -13.76 -20.34 -5.43
C GLN A 78 -14.06 -20.91 -6.82
N ARG A 79 -14.56 -20.09 -7.76
CA ARG A 79 -15.00 -20.55 -9.07
C ARG A 79 -13.85 -20.83 -10.04
N TYR A 80 -12.80 -20.01 -10.05
CA TYR A 80 -11.73 -20.06 -11.06
C TYR A 80 -10.42 -20.68 -10.55
N PHE A 81 -10.28 -20.81 -9.24
CA PHE A 81 -9.13 -21.46 -8.59
C PHE A 81 -9.53 -22.64 -7.70
N GLY A 82 -10.81 -22.82 -7.38
CA GLY A 82 -11.25 -23.89 -6.46
C GLY A 82 -10.83 -23.65 -5.01
N ILE A 83 -10.41 -22.43 -4.66
CA ILE A 83 -9.78 -22.11 -3.36
C ILE A 83 -10.64 -21.10 -2.61
N ALA A 84 -10.89 -21.38 -1.33
CA ALA A 84 -11.41 -20.40 -0.40
C ALA A 84 -10.26 -19.49 0.08
N PRO A 85 -10.29 -18.17 -0.17
CA PRO A 85 -9.20 -17.30 0.22
C PRO A 85 -9.16 -17.05 1.72
N LEU A 86 -7.95 -16.91 2.28
CA LEU A 86 -7.74 -16.36 3.61
C LEU A 86 -7.95 -14.84 3.55
N ILE A 87 -8.88 -14.29 4.34
CA ILE A 87 -9.18 -12.86 4.33
C ILE A 87 -8.53 -12.19 5.55
N ILE A 88 -7.76 -11.12 5.32
CA ILE A 88 -7.25 -10.28 6.40
C ILE A 88 -8.42 -9.62 7.12
N GLY A 89 -8.52 -9.86 8.43
CA GLY A 89 -9.57 -9.32 9.27
C GLY A 89 -9.45 -9.75 10.73
N PRO A 90 -10.47 -9.45 11.55
CA PRO A 90 -10.49 -9.84 12.96
C PRO A 90 -10.28 -11.34 13.15
N GLY A 91 -9.35 -11.72 14.02
CA GLY A 91 -9.05 -13.13 14.34
C GLY A 91 -7.87 -13.73 13.57
N ILE A 92 -7.35 -13.06 12.54
CA ILE A 92 -6.11 -13.47 11.85
C ILE A 92 -4.91 -13.27 12.77
N ARG A 93 -4.01 -14.26 12.80
CA ARG A 93 -2.75 -14.16 13.55
C ARG A 93 -1.78 -13.25 12.81
N THR A 94 -1.79 -11.97 13.17
CA THR A 94 -0.85 -10.98 12.63
C THR A 94 0.51 -11.05 13.31
N GLY A 95 0.60 -11.60 14.53
CA GLY A 95 1.84 -11.61 15.33
C GLY A 95 2.29 -10.22 15.79
N MET A 96 1.38 -9.25 15.77
CA MET A 96 1.64 -7.84 16.08
C MET A 96 0.50 -7.32 16.95
N ASP A 97 0.83 -6.77 18.12
CA ASP A 97 -0.15 -6.17 19.02
C ASP A 97 -0.52 -4.75 18.55
N ILE A 98 -1.80 -4.41 18.54
CA ILE A 98 -2.32 -3.17 17.96
C ILE A 98 -2.77 -2.26 19.09
N LYS A 99 -2.03 -1.17 19.32
CA LYS A 99 -2.25 -0.22 20.43
C LYS A 99 -3.24 0.91 20.11
N TYR A 100 -3.99 0.81 19.03
CA TYR A 100 -5.12 1.72 18.78
C TYR A 100 -6.19 1.56 19.87
N ASP A 101 -6.88 2.65 20.21
CA ASP A 101 -8.02 2.62 21.14
C ASP A 101 -9.08 1.60 20.70
N ASN A 102 -9.32 1.53 19.39
CA ASN A 102 -10.13 0.49 18.77
C ASN A 102 -9.32 -0.21 17.65
N PRO A 103 -8.75 -1.41 17.93
CA PRO A 103 -7.96 -2.14 16.94
C PRO A 103 -8.69 -2.48 15.64
N ARG A 104 -10.03 -2.51 15.66
CA ARG A 104 -10.85 -2.85 14.47
C ARG A 104 -10.94 -1.71 13.46
N GLU A 105 -10.54 -0.50 13.82
CA GLU A 105 -10.58 0.68 12.93
C GLU A 105 -9.33 0.80 12.05
N VAL A 106 -8.30 0.01 12.33
CA VAL A 106 -7.08 0.03 11.53
C VAL A 106 -7.33 -0.70 10.21
N GLY A 107 -7.05 -0.03 9.09
CA GLY A 107 -7.12 -0.63 7.76
C GLY A 107 -6.22 -1.86 7.65
N ALA A 108 -6.70 -2.89 6.95
CA ALA A 108 -6.00 -4.15 6.75
C ALA A 108 -4.61 -3.94 6.12
N ASP A 109 -4.54 -3.08 5.10
CA ASP A 109 -3.33 -2.65 4.40
C ASP A 109 -2.24 -2.11 5.36
N ARG A 110 -2.63 -1.27 6.32
CA ARG A 110 -1.70 -0.68 7.31
C ARG A 110 -1.11 -1.74 8.24
N ILE A 111 -1.92 -2.71 8.67
CA ILE A 111 -1.45 -3.83 9.51
C ILE A 111 -0.49 -4.72 8.70
N VAL A 112 -0.87 -5.06 7.47
CA VAL A 112 -0.07 -5.87 6.55
C VAL A 112 1.30 -5.22 6.31
N ASN A 113 1.31 -3.92 6.01
CA ASN A 113 2.53 -3.14 5.83
C ASN A 113 3.42 -3.10 7.08
N ALA A 114 2.80 -2.97 8.26
CA ALA A 114 3.53 -2.98 9.53
C ALA A 114 4.18 -4.33 9.82
N VAL A 115 3.45 -5.44 9.59
CA VAL A 115 3.98 -6.80 9.73
C VAL A 115 5.16 -7.02 8.79
N ALA A 116 5.02 -6.64 7.52
CA ALA A 116 6.11 -6.74 6.54
C ALA A 116 7.33 -5.93 6.94
N ALA A 117 7.15 -4.65 7.27
CA ALA A 117 8.25 -3.77 7.60
C ALA A 117 9.02 -4.24 8.84
N TYR A 118 8.32 -4.69 9.87
CA TYR A 118 8.96 -5.21 11.08
C TYR A 118 9.70 -6.52 10.82
N GLU A 119 9.11 -7.46 10.07
CA GLU A 119 9.75 -8.75 9.75
C GLU A 119 11.02 -8.56 8.89
N LEU A 120 10.96 -7.70 7.87
CA LEU A 120 12.08 -7.48 6.94
C LEU A 120 13.19 -6.62 7.56
N TYR A 121 12.84 -5.64 8.39
CA TYR A 121 13.75 -4.56 8.77
C TYR A 121 13.93 -4.36 10.28
N GLY A 122 13.14 -5.04 11.12
CA GLY A 122 13.16 -4.91 12.57
C GLY A 122 12.51 -3.61 13.08
N GLY A 123 12.37 -3.51 14.41
CA GLY A 123 11.83 -2.34 15.10
C GLY A 123 12.90 -1.47 15.80
N PRO A 124 12.61 -0.18 16.03
CA PRO A 124 11.38 0.51 15.67
C PRO A 124 11.42 0.97 14.21
N VAL A 125 10.26 0.92 13.55
CA VAL A 125 10.11 1.25 12.14
C VAL A 125 8.92 2.17 11.91
N ILE A 126 9.12 3.16 11.04
CA ILE A 126 8.07 4.03 10.52
C ILE A 126 7.78 3.59 9.08
N ILE A 127 6.52 3.35 8.77
CA ILE A 127 6.08 3.01 7.42
C ILE A 127 5.37 4.22 6.82
N ILE A 128 5.72 4.58 5.59
CA ILE A 128 5.03 5.60 4.80
C ILE A 128 4.45 4.95 3.55
N ASP A 129 3.13 4.95 3.40
CA ASP A 129 2.47 4.44 2.20
C ASP A 129 1.92 5.61 1.37
N PHE A 130 2.47 5.79 0.16
CA PHE A 130 2.03 6.77 -0.83
C PHE A 130 0.93 6.19 -1.73
N GLY A 131 -0.23 5.92 -1.14
CA GLY A 131 -1.43 5.41 -1.81
C GLY A 131 -2.46 6.50 -2.14
N THR A 132 -3.74 6.11 -2.17
CA THR A 132 -4.87 7.04 -2.31
C THR A 132 -4.84 8.11 -1.21
N ALA A 133 -4.56 7.70 0.03
CA ALA A 133 -4.12 8.56 1.10
C ALA A 133 -2.62 8.33 1.34
N THR A 134 -1.92 9.34 1.86
CA THR A 134 -0.57 9.11 2.39
C THR A 134 -0.70 8.77 3.87
N THR A 135 -0.27 7.57 4.25
CA THR A 135 -0.34 7.10 5.64
C THR A 135 1.06 7.02 6.23
N PHE A 136 1.17 7.33 7.51
CA PHE A 136 2.37 7.15 8.32
C PHE A 136 1.99 6.22 9.46
N CYS A 137 2.74 5.15 9.67
CA CYS A 137 2.50 4.19 10.76
C CYS A 137 3.79 4.00 11.57
N ALA A 138 3.66 3.77 12.88
CA ALA A 138 4.78 3.49 13.76
C ALA A 138 4.65 2.09 14.38
N VAL A 139 5.74 1.34 14.33
CA VAL A 139 5.92 0.09 15.08
C VAL A 139 7.11 0.27 16.01
N ASP A 140 6.94 -0.12 17.26
CA ASP A 140 7.98 0.04 18.28
C ASP A 140 9.05 -1.06 18.23
N LYS A 141 9.97 -1.07 19.21
CA LYS A 141 11.04 -2.08 19.30
C LYS A 141 10.55 -3.48 19.64
N LYS A 142 9.37 -3.62 20.23
CA LYS A 142 8.77 -4.90 20.61
C LYS A 142 7.94 -5.50 19.47
N GLY A 143 7.68 -4.72 18.43
CA GLY A 143 6.77 -5.10 17.36
C GLY A 143 5.32 -4.71 17.63
N ASP A 144 5.08 -3.79 18.57
CA ASP A 144 3.74 -3.25 18.82
C ASP A 144 3.43 -2.16 17.79
N TYR A 145 2.29 -2.28 17.10
CA TYR A 145 1.77 -1.25 16.22
C TYR A 145 1.17 -0.12 17.06
N LEU A 146 1.85 1.01 17.09
CA LEU A 146 1.52 2.10 18.01
C LEU A 146 0.40 3.00 17.53
N GLY A 147 0.26 3.18 16.22
CA GLY A 147 -0.39 4.40 15.77
C GLY A 147 0.11 4.92 14.44
N GLY A 148 -0.38 6.11 14.11
CA GLY A 148 0.13 6.87 13.01
C GLY A 148 -0.74 8.05 12.62
N SER A 149 -0.45 8.63 11.46
CA SER A 149 -1.21 9.76 10.90
C SER A 149 -1.60 9.49 9.46
N ILE A 150 -2.68 10.12 9.01
CA ILE A 150 -3.20 10.00 7.65
C ILE A 150 -3.37 11.41 7.08
N CYS A 151 -2.87 11.63 5.87
CA CYS A 151 -3.09 12.87 5.12
C CYS A 151 -3.60 12.55 3.69
N PRO A 152 -4.18 13.54 2.99
CA PRO A 152 -4.53 13.38 1.59
C PRO A 152 -3.32 12.91 0.78
N GLY A 153 -3.52 11.90 -0.06
CA GLY A 153 -2.48 11.43 -0.96
C GLY A 153 -2.22 12.46 -2.06
N ILE A 154 -1.07 12.35 -2.71
CA ILE A 154 -0.62 13.28 -3.75
C ILE A 154 -1.68 13.45 -4.85
N GLY A 155 -2.27 12.34 -5.32
CA GLY A 155 -3.34 12.35 -6.32
C GLY A 155 -4.57 13.13 -5.86
N ILE A 156 -5.05 12.88 -4.62
CA ILE A 156 -6.17 13.62 -4.02
C ILE A 156 -5.84 15.11 -3.94
N SER A 157 -4.63 15.47 -3.49
CA SER A 157 -4.22 16.87 -3.37
C SER A 157 -4.22 17.58 -4.73
N THR A 158 -3.71 16.94 -5.78
CA THR A 158 -3.73 17.50 -7.13
C THR A 158 -5.15 17.58 -7.72
N ASP A 159 -5.97 16.55 -7.52
CA ASP A 159 -7.36 16.55 -8.00
C ASP A 159 -8.19 17.64 -7.30
N ALA A 160 -7.96 17.86 -6.01
CA ALA A 160 -8.63 18.91 -5.26
C ALA A 160 -8.34 20.30 -5.83
N LEU A 161 -7.08 20.59 -6.21
CA LEU A 161 -6.72 21.86 -6.86
C LEU A 161 -7.47 22.05 -8.18
N VAL A 162 -7.55 21.01 -9.00
CA VAL A 162 -8.24 21.07 -10.30
C VAL A 162 -9.75 21.20 -10.13
N GLN A 163 -10.35 20.47 -9.20
CA GLN A 163 -11.82 20.44 -9.02
C GLN A 163 -12.36 21.67 -8.29
N ARG A 164 -11.55 22.31 -7.44
CA ARG A 164 -11.98 23.42 -6.57
C ARG A 164 -11.50 24.79 -7.03
N THR A 165 -10.90 24.89 -8.21
CA THR A 165 -10.47 26.16 -8.79
C THR A 165 -10.87 26.25 -10.27
N ALA A 166 -11.00 27.46 -10.80
CA ALA A 166 -11.52 27.66 -12.16
C ALA A 166 -10.47 27.48 -13.27
N LEU A 167 -9.18 27.73 -12.98
CA LEU A 167 -8.14 27.88 -14.01
C LEU A 167 -6.93 26.96 -13.81
N LEU A 168 -6.89 26.14 -12.76
CA LEU A 168 -5.76 25.24 -12.55
C LEU A 168 -5.89 23.96 -13.40
N PRO A 169 -4.93 23.68 -14.30
CA PRO A 169 -4.98 22.50 -15.15
C PRO A 169 -4.62 21.22 -14.37
N ARG A 170 -4.98 20.06 -14.92
CA ARG A 170 -4.39 18.78 -14.47
C ARG A 170 -2.89 18.81 -14.74
N ILE A 171 -2.11 18.35 -13.75
CA ILE A 171 -0.65 18.28 -13.83
C ILE A 171 -0.18 16.87 -13.48
N GLU A 172 0.93 16.46 -14.09
CA GLU A 172 1.72 15.34 -13.62
C GLU A 172 2.67 15.80 -12.52
N VAL A 173 2.80 14.99 -11.46
CA VAL A 173 3.69 15.30 -10.33
C VAL A 173 5.11 14.89 -10.69
N ARG A 174 6.00 15.88 -10.70
CA ARG A 174 7.43 15.70 -10.98
C ARG A 174 8.24 16.71 -10.17
N ARG A 175 9.52 16.40 -9.98
CA ARG A 175 10.49 17.34 -9.43
C ARG A 175 10.66 18.53 -10.37
N THR A 176 10.69 19.74 -9.80
CA THR A 176 11.09 20.97 -10.50
C THR A 176 12.46 21.43 -10.00
N ASP A 177 13.22 22.16 -10.83
CA ASP A 177 14.55 22.65 -10.43
C ASP A 177 14.51 23.77 -9.38
N ARG A 178 13.36 24.44 -9.27
CA ARG A 178 13.15 25.59 -8.40
C ARG A 178 11.79 25.49 -7.73
N VAL A 179 11.66 26.10 -6.55
CA VAL A 179 10.39 26.20 -5.80
C VAL A 179 9.62 27.46 -6.18
N ILE A 180 10.33 28.55 -6.48
CA ILE A 180 9.74 29.83 -6.91
C ILE A 180 9.63 29.82 -8.45
N CYS A 181 8.49 29.35 -8.94
CA CYS A 181 8.21 29.19 -10.36
C CYS A 181 7.51 30.42 -10.95
N ARG A 182 7.57 30.56 -12.28
CA ARG A 182 7.03 31.73 -13.02
C ARG A 182 5.84 31.41 -13.93
N ASN A 183 5.32 30.20 -13.87
CA ASN A 183 4.10 29.80 -14.56
C ASN A 183 3.28 28.85 -13.69
N THR A 184 1.97 28.79 -13.95
CA THR A 184 1.01 28.05 -13.12
C THR A 184 1.34 26.57 -12.99
N VAL A 185 1.68 25.90 -14.09
CA VAL A 185 1.96 24.45 -14.12
C VAL A 185 3.17 24.13 -13.24
N GLU A 186 4.29 24.83 -13.44
CA GLU A 186 5.48 24.63 -12.62
C GLU A 186 5.25 25.02 -11.16
N SER A 187 4.52 26.10 -10.88
CA SER A 187 4.17 26.50 -9.51
C SER A 187 3.36 25.43 -8.79
N MET A 188 2.40 24.80 -9.47
CA MET A 188 1.66 23.66 -8.92
C MET A 188 2.56 22.44 -8.71
N GLN A 189 3.40 22.11 -9.70
CA GLN A 189 4.33 20.98 -9.60
C GLN A 189 5.29 21.14 -8.44
N ALA A 190 5.92 22.31 -8.32
CA ALA A 190 6.82 22.65 -7.22
C ALA A 190 6.10 22.61 -5.86
N GLY A 191 4.92 23.23 -5.77
CA GLY A 191 4.15 23.29 -4.53
C GLY A 191 3.73 21.90 -4.02
N VAL A 192 3.27 21.03 -4.92
CA VAL A 192 2.90 19.65 -4.58
C VAL A 192 4.15 18.85 -4.23
N TYR A 193 5.17 18.83 -5.09
CA TYR A 193 6.36 18.01 -4.89
C TYR A 193 7.10 18.37 -3.59
N TYR A 194 7.50 19.64 -3.44
CA TYR A 194 8.24 20.09 -2.26
C TYR A 194 7.37 20.18 -1.01
N GLY A 195 6.06 20.40 -1.17
CA GLY A 195 5.09 20.33 -0.08
C GLY A 195 5.03 18.93 0.54
N PHE A 196 4.94 17.87 -0.29
CA PHE A 196 4.96 16.49 0.19
C PHE A 196 6.32 16.09 0.77
N VAL A 197 7.44 16.53 0.18
CA VAL A 197 8.78 16.32 0.75
C VAL A 197 8.87 16.92 2.16
N GLY A 198 8.46 18.18 2.32
CA GLY A 198 8.46 18.86 3.62
C GLY A 198 7.49 18.23 4.62
N GLN A 199 6.32 17.78 4.16
CA GLN A 199 5.35 17.06 4.99
C GLN A 199 5.94 15.74 5.53
N VAL A 200 6.56 14.94 4.66
CA VAL A 200 7.19 13.67 5.05
C VAL A 200 8.27 13.91 6.09
N ASP A 201 9.23 14.80 5.80
CA ASP A 201 10.33 15.08 6.73
C ASP A 201 9.82 15.66 8.06
N GLY A 202 8.81 16.53 8.00
CA GLY A 202 8.20 17.16 9.17
C GLY A 202 7.45 16.18 10.07
N ILE A 203 6.68 15.24 9.49
CA ILE A 203 5.92 14.22 10.23
C ILE A 203 6.89 13.19 10.81
N VAL A 204 7.82 12.66 10.02
CA VAL A 204 8.79 11.66 10.49
C VAL A 204 9.66 12.22 11.61
N SER A 205 10.08 13.48 11.54
CA SER A 205 10.82 14.14 12.62
C SER A 205 10.02 14.21 13.92
N ARG A 206 8.69 14.40 13.86
CA ARG A 206 7.81 14.38 15.04
C ARG A 206 7.67 12.96 15.58
N MET A 207 7.40 11.98 14.73
CA MET A 207 7.28 10.57 15.12
C MET A 207 8.56 10.05 15.77
N ARG A 208 9.75 10.36 15.22
CA ARG A 208 11.04 9.98 15.83
C ARG A 208 11.25 10.60 17.22
N ARG A 209 10.78 11.83 17.44
CA ARG A 209 10.82 12.48 18.77
C ARG A 209 9.88 11.79 19.76
N GLU A 210 8.66 11.45 19.34
CA GLU A 210 7.68 10.73 20.16
C GLU A 210 8.16 9.31 20.50
N LEU A 211 8.77 8.61 19.54
CA LEU A 211 9.38 7.29 19.75
C LEU A 211 10.64 7.35 20.64
N GLY A 212 11.25 8.53 20.82
CA GLY A 212 12.48 8.70 21.60
C GLY A 212 13.71 8.01 21.01
N THR A 213 13.70 7.65 19.72
CA THR A 213 14.78 6.91 19.06
C THR A 213 14.76 7.14 17.56
N ASN A 214 15.90 6.90 16.90
CA ASN A 214 15.97 6.96 15.44
C ASN A 214 15.36 5.67 14.86
N ALA A 215 14.08 5.73 14.48
CA ALA A 215 13.40 4.63 13.78
C ALA A 215 13.80 4.62 12.28
N ARG A 216 13.94 3.41 11.73
CA ARG A 216 14.10 3.22 10.28
C ARG A 216 12.80 3.61 9.57
N VAL A 217 12.89 4.21 8.40
CA VAL A 217 11.74 4.70 7.64
C VAL A 217 11.66 3.97 6.31
N VAL A 218 10.61 3.19 6.14
CA VAL A 218 10.33 2.40 4.94
C VAL A 218 9.18 3.06 4.19
N ALA A 219 9.40 3.40 2.92
CA ALA A 219 8.36 3.94 2.06
C ALA A 219 7.85 2.88 1.08
N THR A 220 6.55 2.91 0.81
CA THR A 220 5.89 2.09 -0.23
C THR A 220 4.82 2.89 -0.95
N GLY A 221 4.11 2.27 -1.89
CA GLY A 221 3.07 2.93 -2.69
C GLY A 221 3.62 3.54 -3.97
N GLY A 222 2.72 3.78 -4.93
CA GLY A 222 3.06 4.07 -6.32
C GLY A 222 3.86 5.35 -6.54
N LEU A 223 3.74 6.33 -5.64
CA LEU A 223 4.42 7.62 -5.74
C LEU A 223 5.65 7.74 -4.83
N ALA A 224 6.01 6.68 -4.10
CA ALA A 224 7.20 6.65 -3.24
C ALA A 224 8.47 6.95 -4.03
N VAL A 225 8.61 6.35 -5.22
CA VAL A 225 9.80 6.51 -6.09
C VAL A 225 10.01 7.95 -6.57
N ILE A 226 8.95 8.76 -6.60
CA ILE A 226 9.01 10.17 -7.02
C ILE A 226 9.46 11.06 -5.85
N ILE A 227 8.93 10.81 -4.65
CA ILE A 227 9.14 11.66 -3.47
C ILE A 227 10.39 11.28 -2.68
N ALA A 228 10.63 9.97 -2.49
CA ALA A 228 11.71 9.48 -1.64
C ALA A 228 13.09 10.07 -1.95
N PRO A 229 13.52 10.23 -3.24
CA PRO A 229 14.84 10.79 -3.55
C PRO A 229 15.07 12.23 -3.06
N ALA A 230 14.01 12.99 -2.79
CA ALA A 230 14.11 14.36 -2.30
C ALA A 230 13.89 14.50 -0.78
N THR A 231 13.46 13.43 -0.10
CA THR A 231 13.30 13.42 1.36
C THR A 231 14.60 13.07 2.05
N LYS A 232 14.81 13.61 3.25
CA LYS A 232 15.95 13.24 4.09
C LYS A 232 15.63 12.07 5.03
N SER A 233 14.35 11.83 5.25
CA SER A 233 13.90 10.93 6.31
C SER A 233 13.67 9.50 5.85
N ILE A 234 13.40 9.25 4.57
CA ILE A 234 13.16 7.90 4.03
C ILE A 234 14.49 7.19 3.85
N ASP A 235 14.63 6.01 4.47
CA ASP A 235 15.85 5.21 4.40
C ASP A 235 15.83 4.25 3.20
N LEU A 236 14.66 3.69 2.88
CA LEU A 236 14.49 2.80 1.74
C LEU A 236 13.06 2.82 1.19
N VAL A 237 12.93 2.43 -0.09
CA VAL A 237 11.65 2.21 -0.76
C VAL A 237 11.47 0.71 -0.98
N GLU A 238 10.37 0.16 -0.47
CA GLU A 238 9.96 -1.23 -0.66
C GLU A 238 8.64 -1.27 -1.44
N PRO A 239 8.68 -1.34 -2.79
CA PRO A 239 7.47 -1.25 -3.62
C PRO A 239 6.46 -2.38 -3.38
N MET A 240 6.91 -3.55 -2.93
CA MET A 240 6.07 -4.74 -2.76
C MET A 240 5.79 -5.05 -1.28
N LEU A 241 5.92 -4.06 -0.40
CA LEU A 241 5.76 -4.21 1.06
C LEU A 241 4.44 -4.90 1.44
N THR A 242 3.33 -4.47 0.85
CA THR A 242 2.00 -5.04 1.14
C THR A 242 1.90 -6.50 0.71
N LEU A 243 2.45 -6.84 -0.45
CA LEU A 243 2.42 -8.22 -0.97
C LEU A 243 3.26 -9.15 -0.09
N GLU A 244 4.42 -8.66 0.36
CA GLU A 244 5.29 -9.38 1.27
C GLU A 244 4.64 -9.58 2.65
N GLY A 245 3.93 -8.57 3.15
CA GLY A 245 3.13 -8.68 4.37
C GLY A 245 2.03 -9.73 4.26
N LEU A 246 1.34 -9.80 3.12
CA LEU A 246 0.33 -10.83 2.86
C LEU A 246 0.94 -12.22 2.88
N ARG A 247 2.11 -12.42 2.24
CA ARG A 247 2.84 -13.69 2.28
C ARG A 247 3.24 -14.09 3.70
N ILE A 248 3.81 -13.17 4.47
CA ILE A 248 4.23 -13.40 5.87
C ILE A 248 3.02 -13.77 6.74
N ILE A 249 1.91 -13.04 6.61
CA ILE A 249 0.70 -13.33 7.38
C ILE A 249 0.10 -14.67 6.98
N TYR A 250 0.08 -15.01 5.70
CA TYR A 250 -0.37 -16.32 5.24
C TYR A 250 0.45 -17.44 5.92
N GLU A 251 1.78 -17.35 5.93
CA GLU A 251 2.66 -18.33 6.58
C GLU A 251 2.39 -18.51 8.07
N ARG A 252 2.01 -17.44 8.79
CA ARG A 252 1.65 -17.49 10.21
C ARG A 252 0.29 -18.16 10.51
N ASN A 253 -0.53 -18.35 9.48
CA ASN A 253 -1.89 -18.90 9.59
C ASN A 253 -2.06 -20.23 8.85
N ARG A 254 -0.95 -20.87 8.43
CA ARG A 254 -0.94 -22.26 7.93
C ARG A 254 -1.04 -23.29 9.06
#